data_AF-A0A090IPB5-F1
#
_entry.id   AF-A0A090IPB5-F1
#
_cell.length_a   1.000
_cell.length_b   1.000
_cell.length_c   1.000
_cell.angle_alpha   90.00
_cell.angle_beta   90.00
_cell.angle_gamma   90.00
#
_symmetry.space_group_name_H-M   'P 1'
#
loop_
_entity.id
_entity.type
_entity.pdbx_description
1 polymer ?
#
loop_
_entity_poly.entity_id
_entity_poly.type
_entity_poly.pdbx_seq_one_letter_code
_entity_poly.pdbx_strand_id
1 'polypeptide(L)'
;MSNKTFLTVHGTIYTVFALALFFGPHLMWPMYGVELNDQYAVFLSQHTSIFLGGIAAISLLLRDIGDNPIAKKLFLALLITNLLGLIITLYAGITGIFVGFGWSDPAFFALLSILTYMQFRKI
;
A
#
# COMPACT_ATOMS: atom_id res chain seq x y z
N MET A 1 -13.35 8.83 11.52
CA MET A 1 -12.35 8.37 12.50
C MET A 1 -11.39 9.51 12.74
N SER A 2 -10.69 9.52 13.88
CA SER A 2 -9.62 10.50 14.09
C SER A 2 -8.45 10.21 13.15
N ASN A 3 -7.64 11.23 12.86
CA ASN A 3 -6.41 11.07 12.07
C ASN A 3 -5.49 10.01 12.70
N LYS A 4 -5.41 10.00 14.03
CA LYS A 4 -4.66 9.00 14.80
C LYS A 4 -5.08 7.58 14.47
N THR A 5 -6.37 7.28 14.54
CA THR A 5 -6.87 5.94 14.23
C THR A 5 -6.59 5.58 12.77
N PHE A 6 -6.90 6.49 11.84
CA PHE A 6 -6.69 6.23 10.41
C PHE A 6 -5.22 5.92 10.11
N LEU A 7 -4.31 6.82 10.50
CA LEU A 7 -2.89 6.73 10.18
C LEU A 7 -2.20 5.59 10.95
N THR A 8 -2.71 5.21 12.12
CA THR A 8 -2.23 4.01 12.83
C THR A 8 -2.60 2.75 12.07
N VAL A 9 -3.86 2.61 11.64
CA VAL A 9 -4.32 1.45 10.87
C VAL A 9 -3.59 1.38 9.53
N HIS A 10 -3.56 2.50 8.80
CA HIS A 10 -2.85 2.62 7.53
C HIS A 10 -1.38 2.26 7.68
N GLY A 11 -0.68 2.88 8.63
CA GLY A 11 0.74 2.60 8.89
C GLY A 11 1.00 1.14 9.24
N THR A 12 0.16 0.53 10.08
CA THR A 12 0.29 -0.88 10.48
C THR A 12 0.14 -1.82 9.28
N ILE A 13 -0.86 -1.57 8.42
CA ILE A 13 -1.07 -2.38 7.20
C ILE A 13 0.19 -2.32 6.32
N TYR A 14 0.71 -1.13 6.05
CA TYR A 14 1.92 -0.96 5.24
C TYR A 14 3.17 -1.56 5.90
N THR A 15 3.28 -1.54 7.24
CA THR A 15 4.34 -2.26 7.97
C THR A 15 4.25 -3.77 7.73
N VAL A 16 3.06 -4.35 7.85
CA VAL A 16 2.85 -5.80 7.64
C VAL A 16 3.23 -6.18 6.21
N PHE A 17 2.80 -5.43 5.20
CA PHE A 17 3.17 -5.70 3.82
C PHE A 17 4.68 -5.55 3.57
N ALA A 18 5.31 -4.51 4.12
CA ALA A 18 6.76 -4.33 3.99
C ALA A 18 7.53 -5.52 4.57
N LEU A 19 7.14 -6.01 5.75
CA LEU A 19 7.78 -7.17 6.37
C LEU A 19 7.48 -8.45 5.58
N ALA A 20 6.25 -8.65 5.13
CA ALA A 20 5.85 -9.83 4.36
C ALA A 20 6.60 -9.94 3.02
N LEU A 21 6.73 -8.84 2.27
CA LEU A 21 7.46 -8.84 1.00
C LEU A 21 8.98 -8.89 1.16
N PHE A 22 9.51 -8.41 2.29
CA PHE A 22 10.93 -8.52 2.59
C PHE A 22 11.33 -9.95 2.99
N PHE A 23 10.59 -10.57 3.92
CA PHE A 23 10.95 -11.88 4.48
C PHE A 23 10.30 -13.07 3.76
N GLY A 24 9.14 -12.89 3.15
CA GLY A 24 8.35 -13.97 2.54
C GLY A 24 7.98 -13.77 1.07
N PRO A 25 8.84 -13.23 0.19
CA PRO A 25 8.48 -12.97 -1.20
C PRO A 25 8.06 -14.24 -1.96
N HIS A 26 8.70 -15.38 -1.68
CA HIS A 26 8.38 -16.69 -2.25
C HIS A 26 7.04 -17.28 -1.79
N LEU A 27 6.44 -16.74 -0.73
CA LEU A 27 5.10 -17.14 -0.28
C LEU A 27 4.06 -16.17 -0.84
N MET A 28 4.34 -14.87 -0.80
CA MET A 28 3.40 -13.83 -1.19
C MET A 28 3.10 -13.85 -2.69
N TRP A 29 4.11 -13.77 -3.56
CA TRP A 29 3.89 -13.59 -4.99
C TRP A 29 3.22 -14.78 -5.70
N PRO A 30 3.54 -16.04 -5.37
CA PRO A 30 2.85 -17.17 -5.98
C PRO A 30 1.34 -17.19 -5.68
N MET A 31 0.90 -16.67 -4.53
CA MET A 31 -0.53 -16.52 -4.24
C MET A 31 -1.21 -15.56 -5.23
N TYR A 32 -0.47 -14.59 -5.76
CA TYR A 32 -0.95 -13.59 -6.72
C TYR A 32 -0.81 -14.08 -8.17
N GLY A 33 -0.27 -15.28 -8.37
CA GLY A 33 0.01 -15.85 -9.69
C GLY A 33 1.35 -15.43 -10.30
N VAL A 34 2.23 -14.82 -9.50
CA VAL A 34 3.54 -14.34 -9.95
C VAL A 34 4.65 -15.29 -9.49
N GLU A 35 5.43 -15.77 -10.45
CA GLU A 35 6.60 -16.60 -10.18
C GLU A 35 7.87 -15.75 -10.01
N LEU A 36 8.66 -16.09 -8.99
CA LEU A 36 9.96 -15.47 -8.74
C LEU A 36 11.07 -16.39 -9.25
N ASN A 37 11.49 -16.18 -10.49
CA ASN A 37 12.34 -17.12 -11.23
C ASN A 37 13.84 -17.00 -10.91
N ASP A 38 14.28 -15.89 -10.35
CA ASP A 38 15.69 -15.65 -10.04
C ASP A 38 15.89 -14.75 -8.80
N GLN A 39 17.14 -14.65 -8.37
CA GLN A 39 17.54 -13.84 -7.21
C GLN A 39 17.28 -12.34 -7.40
N TYR A 40 17.25 -11.83 -8.63
CA TYR A 40 17.00 -10.42 -8.92
C TYR A 40 15.52 -10.10 -8.79
N ALA A 41 14.62 -10.99 -9.21
CA ALA A 41 13.18 -10.88 -8.98
C ALA A 41 12.85 -10.91 -7.48
N VAL A 42 13.51 -11.81 -6.73
CA VAL A 42 13.40 -11.86 -5.27
C VAL A 42 13.86 -10.54 -4.65
N PHE A 43 15.06 -10.06 -5.02
CA PHE A 43 15.58 -8.80 -4.51
C PHE A 43 14.69 -7.62 -4.89
N LEU A 44 14.13 -7.58 -6.10
CA LEU A 44 13.23 -6.51 -6.53
C LEU A 44 11.94 -6.50 -5.71
N SER A 45 11.39 -7.67 -5.37
CA SER A 45 10.30 -7.78 -4.40
C SER A 45 10.70 -7.18 -3.05
N GLN A 46 11.83 -7.62 -2.49
CA GLN A 46 12.30 -7.14 -1.18
C GLN A 46 12.55 -5.63 -1.21
N HIS A 47 13.12 -5.12 -2.30
CA HIS A 47 13.40 -3.71 -2.53
C HIS A 47 12.13 -2.85 -2.50
N THR A 48 10.97 -3.37 -2.95
CA THR A 48 9.70 -2.62 -2.85
C THR A 48 9.27 -2.33 -1.41
N SER A 49 9.75 -3.13 -0.45
CA SER A 49 9.51 -2.95 0.99
C SER A 49 10.07 -1.63 1.52
N ILE A 50 11.04 -1.02 0.84
CA ILE A 50 11.55 0.32 1.18
C ILE A 50 10.43 1.35 1.09
N PHE A 51 9.64 1.31 0.02
CA PHE A 51 8.57 2.27 -0.20
C PHE A 51 7.39 2.03 0.73
N LEU A 52 7.00 0.77 0.92
CA LEU A 52 5.93 0.39 1.85
C LEU A 52 6.30 0.74 3.30
N GLY A 53 7.53 0.43 3.71
CA GLY A 53 8.08 0.79 5.01
C GLY A 53 8.17 2.30 5.21
N GLY A 54 8.53 3.05 4.17
CA GLY A 54 8.52 4.52 4.18
C GLY A 54 7.11 5.10 4.39
N ILE A 55 6.11 4.60 3.67
CA ILE A 55 4.70 4.99 3.85
C ILE A 55 4.23 4.66 5.26
N ALA A 56 4.60 3.48 5.78
CA ALA A 56 4.28 3.08 7.14
C ALA A 56 4.88 4.03 8.17
N ALA A 57 6.18 4.33 8.06
CA ALA A 57 6.88 5.24 8.96
C ALA A 57 6.25 6.64 8.95
N ILE A 58 5.99 7.20 7.77
CA ILE A 58 5.34 8.53 7.64
C ILE A 58 3.96 8.52 8.32
N SER A 59 3.16 7.47 8.07
CA SER A 59 1.82 7.34 8.66
C SER A 59 1.88 7.26 10.19
N LEU A 60 2.78 6.42 10.74
CA LEU A 60 2.89 6.22 12.19
C LEU A 60 3.50 7.43 12.91
N LEU A 61 4.48 8.11 12.32
CA LEU A 61 5.11 9.30 12.89
C LEU A 61 4.16 10.51 12.90
N LEU A 62 3.33 10.64 11.86
CA LEU A 62 2.38 11.75 11.73
C LEU A 62 0.97 11.43 12.23
N ARG A 63 0.76 10.29 12.90
CA ARG A 63 -0.59 9.86 13.33
C ARG A 63 -1.30 10.86 14.24
N ASP A 64 -0.56 11.57 15.09
CA ASP A 64 -1.10 12.54 16.03
C ASP A 64 -1.30 13.94 15.39
N ILE A 65 -1.23 14.06 14.06
CA ILE A 65 -1.43 15.32 13.33
C ILE A 65 -2.88 15.81 13.47
N GLY A 66 -3.04 17.08 13.87
CA GLY A 66 -4.32 17.77 13.92
C GLY A 66 -4.85 18.17 12.54
N ASP A 67 -6.07 18.69 12.49
CA ASP A 67 -6.71 19.12 11.25
C ASP A 67 -6.14 20.46 10.79
N ASN A 68 -5.23 20.40 9.81
CA ASN A 68 -4.52 21.56 9.30
C ASN A 68 -4.12 21.36 7.83
N PRO A 69 -3.63 22.40 7.14
CA PRO A 69 -3.25 22.31 5.73
C PRO A 69 -2.16 21.26 5.42
N ILE A 70 -1.29 20.94 6.39
CA ILE A 70 -0.25 19.92 6.24
C ILE A 70 -0.88 18.53 6.27
N ALA A 71 -1.81 18.27 7.20
CA ALA A 71 -2.58 17.03 7.23
C ALA A 71 -3.30 16.80 5.90
N LYS A 72 -3.97 17.84 5.37
CA LYS A 72 -4.66 17.76 4.09
C LYS A 72 -3.73 17.33 2.94
N LYS A 73 -2.51 17.87 2.89
CA LYS A 73 -1.48 17.46 1.91
C LYS A 73 -0.97 16.04 2.14
N LEU A 74 -0.81 15.61 3.39
CA LEU A 74 -0.45 14.22 3.72
C LEU A 74 -1.50 13.24 3.19
N PHE A 75 -2.78 13.47 3.48
CA PHE A 75 -3.86 12.60 2.99
C PHE A 75 -4.00 12.63 1.47
N LEU A 76 -3.77 13.78 0.83
CA LEU A 76 -3.71 13.86 -0.63
C LEU A 76 -2.55 13.02 -1.18
N ALA A 77 -1.37 13.09 -0.59
CA ALA A 77 -0.22 12.28 -1.00
C ALA A 77 -0.51 10.78 -0.86
N LEU A 78 -1.07 10.35 0.28
CA LEU A 78 -1.49 8.96 0.49
C LEU A 78 -2.55 8.51 -0.52
N LEU A 79 -3.51 9.39 -0.86
CA LEU A 79 -4.54 9.11 -1.85
C LEU A 79 -3.91 8.91 -3.24
N ILE A 80 -2.99 9.79 -3.65
CA ILE A 80 -2.27 9.67 -4.93
C ILE A 80 -1.50 8.35 -4.96
N THR A 81 -0.79 8.00 -3.89
CA THR A 81 -0.08 6.72 -3.79
C THR A 81 -1.02 5.52 -3.94
N ASN A 82 -2.17 5.55 -3.27
CA ASN A 82 -3.16 4.46 -3.38
C ASN A 82 -3.74 4.35 -4.79
N LEU A 83 -4.01 5.48 -5.46
CA LEU A 83 -4.49 5.49 -6.84
C LEU A 83 -3.43 4.98 -7.82
N LEU A 84 -2.16 5.32 -7.63
CA LEU A 84 -1.06 4.75 -8.41
C LEU A 84 -0.98 3.23 -8.21
N GLY A 85 -1.08 2.76 -6.97
CA GLY A 85 -1.15 1.33 -6.64
C GLY A 85 -2.33 0.66 -7.36
N LEU A 86 -3.52 1.25 -7.31
CA LEU A 86 -4.71 0.74 -8.02
C LEU A 86 -4.46 0.64 -9.52
N ILE A 87 -3.92 1.68 -10.15
CA ILE A 87 -3.69 1.70 -11.61
C ILE A 87 -2.69 0.61 -12.01
N ILE A 88 -1.57 0.48 -11.30
CA ILE A 88 -0.50 -0.47 -11.63
C ILE A 88 -0.96 -1.92 -11.40
N THR A 89 -1.63 -2.18 -10.28
CA THR A 89 -2.09 -3.54 -9.93
C THR A 89 -3.29 -3.97 -10.76
N LEU A 90 -4.15 -3.03 -11.16
CA LEU A 90 -5.22 -3.29 -12.12
C LEU A 90 -4.65 -3.61 -13.50
N TYR A 91 -3.61 -2.90 -13.94
CA TYR A 91 -2.89 -3.24 -15.16
C TYR A 91 -2.33 -4.67 -15.10
N ALA A 92 -1.72 -5.09 -13.99
CA ALA A 92 -1.25 -6.45 -13.79
C ALA A 92 -2.40 -7.49 -13.87
N GLY A 93 -3.57 -7.17 -13.30
CA GLY A 93 -4.76 -8.03 -13.40
C GLY A 93 -5.30 -8.16 -14.83
N ILE A 94 -5.42 -7.05 -15.55
CA ILE A 94 -5.97 -7.03 -16.92
C ILE A 94 -5.03 -7.72 -17.92
N THR A 95 -3.71 -7.60 -17.73
CA THR A 95 -2.70 -8.23 -18.59
C THR A 95 -2.45 -9.71 -18.27
N GLY A 96 -3.10 -10.24 -17.22
CA GLY A 96 -2.96 -11.64 -16.81
C GLY A 96 -1.70 -11.95 -16.01
N ILE A 97 -0.95 -10.94 -15.56
CA ILE A 97 0.18 -11.10 -14.63
C ILE A 97 -0.34 -11.49 -13.25
N PHE A 98 -1.38 -10.81 -12.77
CA PHE A 98 -2.09 -11.20 -11.55
C PHE A 98 -3.29 -12.09 -11.92
N VAL A 99 -3.37 -13.25 -11.27
CA VAL A 99 -4.48 -14.20 -11.44
C VAL A 99 -4.99 -14.67 -10.07
N GLY A 100 -6.23 -15.18 -10.02
CA GLY A 100 -6.82 -15.69 -8.78
C GLY A 100 -6.82 -14.64 -7.66
N PHE A 101 -6.11 -14.94 -6.56
CA PHE A 101 -5.99 -14.04 -5.42
C PHE A 101 -5.22 -12.75 -5.75
N GLY A 102 -4.46 -12.68 -6.85
CA GLY A 102 -3.80 -11.45 -7.29
C GLY A 102 -4.75 -10.27 -7.53
N TRP A 103 -6.03 -10.53 -7.81
CA TRP A 103 -7.07 -9.49 -7.89
C TRP A 103 -7.40 -8.82 -6.56
N SER A 104 -6.95 -9.37 -5.42
CA SER A 104 -7.10 -8.72 -4.12
C SER A 104 -6.31 -7.42 -4.04
N ASP A 105 -5.21 -7.29 -4.77
CA ASP A 105 -4.34 -6.10 -4.73
C ASP A 105 -5.02 -4.83 -5.29
N PRO A 106 -5.56 -4.83 -6.52
CA PRO A 106 -6.32 -3.69 -7.01
C PRO A 106 -7.57 -3.42 -6.17
N ALA A 107 -8.25 -4.45 -5.69
CA ALA A 107 -9.39 -4.27 -4.78
C ALA A 107 -8.99 -3.57 -3.46
N PHE A 108 -7.84 -3.96 -2.91
CA PHE A 108 -7.27 -3.37 -1.70
C PHE A 108 -6.91 -1.89 -1.91
N PHE A 109 -6.22 -1.56 -3.01
CA PHE A 109 -5.88 -0.17 -3.32
C PHE A 109 -7.11 0.69 -3.64
N ALA A 110 -8.14 0.13 -4.26
CA ALA A 110 -9.42 0.82 -4.46
C ALA A 110 -10.08 1.15 -3.12
N LEU A 111 -10.16 0.17 -2.20
CA LEU A 111 -10.71 0.37 -0.86
C LEU A 111 -9.92 1.43 -0.09
N LEU A 112 -8.59 1.33 -0.07
CA LEU A 112 -7.74 2.34 0.58
C LEU A 112 -7.91 3.72 -0.05
N SER A 113 -8.04 3.84 -1.37
CA SER A 113 -8.30 5.12 -2.02
C SER A 113 -9.62 5.74 -1.55
N ILE A 114 -10.69 4.95 -1.46
CA ILE A 114 -11.99 5.41 -0.96
C ILE A 114 -11.87 5.87 0.49
N LEU A 115 -11.27 5.06 1.36
CA LEU A 115 -11.11 5.38 2.78
C LEU A 115 -10.25 6.64 2.98
N THR A 116 -9.14 6.76 2.26
CA THR A 116 -8.26 7.95 2.31
C THR A 116 -8.99 9.19 1.79
N TYR A 117 -9.77 9.08 0.70
CA TYR A 117 -10.57 10.19 0.17
C TYR A 117 -11.63 10.65 1.19
N MET A 118 -12.32 9.71 1.85
CA MET A 118 -13.28 10.03 2.91
C MET A 118 -12.62 10.74 4.09
N GLN A 119 -11.37 10.39 4.43
CA GLN A 119 -10.62 11.08 5.48
C GLN A 119 -10.14 12.47 5.01
N PHE A 120 -9.62 12.56 3.78
CA PHE A 120 -9.20 13.82 3.15
C PHE A 120 -10.33 14.87 3.10
N ARG A 121 -11.57 14.44 2.83
CA ARG A 121 -12.74 15.33 2.78
C ARG A 121 -13.17 15.86 4.15
N LYS A 122 -12.74 15.23 5.24
CA LYS A 122 -13.09 15.62 6.61
C LYS A 122 -12.13 16.66 7.21
N ILE A 123 -10.94 16.81 6.62
CA ILE A 123 -9.87 17.72 7.03
C ILE A 123 -9.91 18.99 6.17
#